data_AF-T0ZKM3-F1
#
_entry.id   AF-T0ZKM3-F1
#
_cell.length_a   1.000
_cell.length_b   1.000
_cell.length_c   1.000
_cell.angle_alpha   90.00
_cell.angle_beta   90.00
_cell.angle_gamma   90.00
#
_symmetry.space_group_name_H-M   'P 1'
#
loop_
_entity.id
_entity.type
_entity.pdbx_description
1 polymer ?
#
loop_
_entity_poly.entity_id
_entity_poly.type
_entity_poly.pdbx_seq_one_letter_code
_entity_poly.pdbx_strand_id
1 'polypeptide(L)'
;AGARPACWVLDRSEGHHALILGETGMGKSTLLASLALAATRPDITLVVVDPLGPLVHTLLARLDPALRSRVRVLAPLSAPTTLDPLASPPGEESAKRNHRVSEMITVLRQVRSERYGETSFWGPRIEGILHRVLSLLAETPGAALGEAELLLSAPERWGPAGGALTP
;
A
#
# COMPACT_ATOMS: atom_id res chain seq x y z
N ALA A 1 8.43 -13.89 40.42
CA ALA A 1 9.01 -14.61 39.26
C ALA A 1 9.41 -13.58 38.22
N GLY A 2 10.70 -13.40 37.96
CA GLY A 2 11.20 -12.38 37.03
C GLY A 2 10.92 -12.80 35.59
N ALA A 3 10.04 -12.09 34.90
CA ALA A 3 9.84 -12.29 33.48
C ALA A 3 11.17 -11.99 32.76
N ARG A 4 11.78 -13.02 32.17
CA ARG A 4 12.88 -12.81 31.23
C ARG A 4 12.30 -12.10 30.02
N PRO A 5 12.88 -10.99 29.54
CA PRO A 5 12.43 -10.39 28.29
C PRO A 5 12.57 -11.45 27.20
N ALA A 6 11.46 -11.77 26.53
CA ALA A 6 11.50 -12.60 25.35
C ALA A 6 12.28 -11.84 24.28
N CYS A 7 13.46 -12.36 23.92
CA CYS A 7 14.24 -11.82 22.82
C CYS A 7 13.82 -12.56 21.55
N TRP A 8 13.18 -11.85 20.63
CA TRP A 8 12.93 -12.35 19.29
C TRP A 8 14.07 -11.86 18.41
N VAL A 9 14.85 -12.80 17.88
CA VAL A 9 15.91 -12.49 16.93
C VAL A 9 15.33 -12.63 15.53
N LEU A 10 15.27 -11.51 14.81
CA LEU A 10 14.91 -11.48 13.40
C LEU A 10 16.17 -11.81 12.59
N ASP A 11 16.41 -13.09 12.32
CA ASP A 11 17.42 -13.49 11.34
C ASP A 11 16.86 -13.29 9.93
N ARG A 12 17.67 -12.71 9.03
CA ARG A 12 17.31 -12.44 7.63
C ARG A 12 17.33 -13.71 6.77
N SER A 13 17.92 -14.79 7.28
CA SER A 13 18.22 -15.99 6.51
C SER A 13 16.99 -16.86 6.21
N GLU A 14 15.88 -16.69 6.92
CA GLU A 14 14.70 -17.54 6.72
C GLU A 14 13.43 -16.70 6.58
N GLY A 15 12.71 -16.91 5.48
CA GLY A 15 11.43 -16.27 5.14
C GLY A 15 10.26 -16.74 6.01
N HIS A 16 10.48 -16.83 7.33
CA HIS A 16 9.48 -17.27 8.28
C HIS A 16 8.47 -16.17 8.56
N HIS A 17 7.20 -16.55 8.47
CA HIS A 17 6.10 -15.70 8.89
C HIS A 17 5.73 -16.00 10.34
N ALA A 18 5.45 -14.95 11.12
CA ALA A 18 5.00 -15.09 12.49
C ALA A 18 3.52 -14.72 12.61
N LEU A 19 2.75 -15.57 13.30
CA LEU A 19 1.37 -15.28 13.70
C LEU A 19 1.33 -14.98 15.19
N ILE A 20 0.93 -13.76 15.57
CA ILE A 20 0.79 -13.33 16.96
C ILE A 20 -0.69 -13.38 17.35
N LEU A 21 -1.05 -14.33 18.21
CA LEU A 21 -2.41 -14.53 18.70
C LEU A 21 -2.57 -14.00 20.13
N GLY A 22 -3.77 -13.54 20.44
CA GLY A 22 -4.15 -13.07 21.78
C GLY A 22 -5.38 -12.18 21.74
N GLU A 23 -6.03 -12.00 22.89
CA GLU A 23 -7.20 -11.12 23.03
C GLU A 23 -6.83 -9.63 22.96
N THR A 24 -7.82 -8.76 22.79
CA THR A 24 -7.63 -7.31 22.90
C THR A 24 -7.08 -6.95 24.28
N GLY A 25 -6.08 -6.08 24.34
CA GLY A 25 -5.42 -5.70 25.59
C GLY A 25 -4.25 -6.59 26.03
N MET A 26 -4.01 -7.75 25.39
CA MET A 26 -2.89 -8.66 25.72
C MET A 26 -1.51 -8.17 25.23
N GLY A 27 -1.39 -6.90 24.82
CA GLY A 27 -0.12 -6.30 24.43
C GLY A 27 0.39 -6.65 23.02
N LYS A 28 -0.45 -7.21 22.13
CA LYS A 28 -0.05 -7.53 20.74
C LYS A 28 0.54 -6.32 20.00
N SER A 29 -0.11 -5.16 20.07
CA SER A 29 0.39 -3.92 19.44
C SER A 29 1.70 -3.46 20.08
N THR A 30 1.87 -3.64 21.39
CA THR A 30 3.12 -3.33 22.10
C THR A 30 4.27 -4.22 21.64
N LEU A 31 4.00 -5.51 21.44
CA LEU A 31 4.97 -6.46 20.88
C LEU A 31 5.34 -6.09 19.44
N LEU A 32 4.35 -5.87 18.56
CA LEU A 32 4.57 -5.43 17.18
C LEU A 32 5.37 -4.13 17.10
N ALA A 33 5.08 -3.15 17.95
CA ALA A 33 5.83 -1.90 18.00
C ALA A 33 7.31 -2.14 18.37
N SER A 34 7.56 -3.03 19.33
CA SER A 34 8.91 -3.35 19.79
C SER A 34 9.70 -4.10 18.71
N LEU A 35 9.07 -5.04 18.00
CA LEU A 35 9.67 -5.74 16.86
C LEU A 35 10.00 -4.79 15.72
N ALA A 36 9.06 -3.92 15.35
CA ALA A 36 9.25 -2.93 14.29
C ALA A 36 10.40 -1.96 14.62
N LEU A 37 10.46 -1.43 15.85
CA LEU A 37 11.56 -0.55 16.28
C LEU A 37 12.91 -1.28 16.25
N ALA A 38 12.97 -2.53 16.71
CA ALA A 38 14.19 -3.34 16.68
C ALA A 38 14.65 -3.65 15.24
N ALA A 39 13.71 -3.80 14.30
CA ALA A 39 14.01 -4.02 12.89
C ALA A 39 14.38 -2.73 12.14
N THR A 40 14.09 -1.55 12.69
CA THR A 40 14.28 -0.28 11.99
C THR A 40 15.77 0.04 11.87
N ARG A 41 16.30 -0.02 10.65
CA ARG A 41 17.71 0.26 10.33
C ARG A 41 17.86 0.94 8.96
N PRO A 42 19.00 1.56 8.64
CA PRO A 42 19.28 2.13 7.32
C PRO A 42 19.03 1.18 6.14
N ASP A 43 19.32 -0.11 6.32
CA ASP A 43 19.30 -1.14 5.28
C ASP A 43 18.01 -1.99 5.24
N ILE A 44 17.00 -1.61 6.03
CA ILE A 44 15.72 -2.32 6.13
C ILE A 44 14.58 -1.37 5.78
N THR A 45 13.74 -1.80 4.84
CA THR A 45 12.44 -1.18 4.57
C THR A 45 11.38 -1.95 5.34
N LEU A 46 10.61 -1.23 6.16
CA LEU A 46 9.49 -1.78 6.93
C LEU A 46 8.19 -1.14 6.46
N VAL A 47 7.16 -1.98 6.25
CA VAL A 47 5.79 -1.53 6.01
C VAL A 47 4.94 -1.95 7.19
N VAL A 48 4.23 -1.00 7.78
CA VAL A 48 3.29 -1.24 8.88
C VAL A 48 1.90 -0.86 8.40
N VAL A 49 0.98 -1.81 8.46
CA VAL A 49 -0.44 -1.60 8.19
C VAL A 49 -1.18 -1.60 9.52
N ASP A 50 -1.72 -0.44 9.89
CA ASP A 50 -2.44 -0.24 11.14
C ASP A 50 -3.82 0.34 10.84
N PRO A 51 -4.87 -0.49 10.78
CA PRO A 51 -6.22 -0.01 10.48
C PRO A 51 -6.84 0.82 11.59
N LEU A 52 -6.30 0.77 12.81
CA LEU A 52 -6.85 1.47 13.98
C LEU A 52 -6.07 2.75 14.30
N GLY A 53 -4.76 2.78 14.08
CA GLY A 53 -3.88 3.94 14.28
C GLY A 53 -2.96 3.92 15.53
N PRO A 54 -3.30 3.30 16.69
CA PRO A 54 -2.45 3.33 17.88
C PRO A 54 -1.04 2.76 17.71
N LEU A 55 -0.84 1.77 16.85
CA LEU A 55 0.48 1.18 16.60
C LEU A 55 1.38 2.18 15.88
N VAL A 56 0.90 2.83 14.82
CA VAL A 56 1.66 3.85 14.09
C VAL A 56 2.01 5.04 15.00
N HIS A 57 1.07 5.52 15.82
CA HIS A 57 1.36 6.59 16.78
C HIS A 57 2.46 6.20 17.78
N THR A 58 2.41 4.97 18.29
CA THR A 58 3.43 4.44 19.21
C THR A 58 4.80 4.35 18.54
N LEU A 59 4.85 3.92 17.28
CA LEU A 59 6.09 3.84 16.52
C LEU A 59 6.71 5.22 16.27
N LEU A 60 5.92 6.18 15.77
CA LEU A 60 6.41 7.54 15.49
C LEU A 60 6.93 8.25 16.76
N ALA A 61 6.28 8.02 17.90
CA ALA A 61 6.70 8.59 19.19
C ALA A 61 8.04 8.02 19.68
N ARG A 62 8.36 6.75 19.37
CA ARG A 62 9.54 6.03 19.86
C ARG A 62 10.67 5.92 18.84
N LEU A 63 10.42 6.30 17.59
CA LEU A 63 11.40 6.24 16.52
C LEU A 63 12.57 7.17 16.80
N ASP A 64 13.78 6.70 16.47
CA ASP A 64 14.97 7.54 16.43
C ASP A 64 14.72 8.81 15.59
N PRO A 65 14.89 10.02 16.17
CA PRO A 65 14.79 11.27 15.43
C PRO A 65 15.57 11.30 14.12
N ALA A 66 16.74 10.64 14.05
CA ALA A 66 17.58 10.59 12.86
C ALA A 66 16.93 9.84 11.68
N LEU A 67 15.95 8.97 11.96
CA LEU A 67 15.26 8.17 10.95
C LEU A 67 13.93 8.77 10.50
N ARG A 68 13.44 9.84 11.16
CA ARG A 68 12.14 10.45 10.86
C ARG A 68 12.01 10.93 9.42
N SER A 69 13.09 11.45 8.83
CA SER A 69 13.11 11.92 7.43
C SER A 69 12.87 10.79 6.42
N ARG A 70 13.06 9.54 6.81
CA ARG A 70 12.85 8.35 5.96
C ARG A 70 11.45 7.77 6.09
N VAL A 71 10.65 8.24 7.05
CA VAL A 71 9.31 7.70 7.29
C VAL A 71 8.29 8.40 6.43
N ARG A 72 7.51 7.61 5.70
CA ARG A 72 6.30 8.08 5.04
C ARG A 72 5.07 7.49 5.71
N VAL A 73 4.14 8.35 6.09
CA VAL A 73 2.83 7.96 6.62
C VAL A 73 1.79 8.13 5.52
N LEU A 74 1.12 7.04 5.17
CA LEU A 74 -0.05 7.04 4.29
C LEU A 74 -1.29 6.99 5.18
N ALA A 75 -1.93 8.14 5.38
CA ALA A 75 -3.13 8.28 6.20
C ALA A 75 -4.21 9.00 5.39
N PRO A 76 -5.05 8.25 4.62
CA PRO A 76 -5.99 8.83 3.66
C PRO A 76 -6.92 9.92 4.22
N LEU A 77 -7.21 9.87 5.52
CA LEU A 77 -8.11 10.80 6.20
C LEU A 77 -7.39 11.96 6.91
N SER A 78 -6.07 11.88 7.10
CA SER A 78 -5.35 12.77 8.02
C SER A 78 -4.06 13.37 7.45
N ALA A 79 -3.51 12.82 6.36
CA ALA A 79 -2.32 13.34 5.70
C ALA A 79 -2.43 13.13 4.17
N PRO A 80 -2.22 14.16 3.35
CA PRO A 80 -2.44 14.10 1.90
C PRO A 80 -1.33 13.35 1.14
N THR A 81 -0.50 12.54 1.81
CA THR A 81 0.50 11.75 1.07
C THR A 81 -0.22 10.83 0.10
N THR A 82 -0.04 11.10 -1.18
CA THR A 82 -0.64 10.32 -2.25
C THR A 82 0.31 9.18 -2.61
N LEU A 83 -0.21 7.96 -2.62
CA LEU A 83 0.42 6.81 -3.25
C LEU A 83 -0.42 6.48 -4.48
N ASP A 84 0.15 6.66 -5.66
CA ASP A 84 -0.45 6.13 -6.88
C ASP A 84 0.11 4.72 -7.13
N PRO A 85 -0.70 3.66 -7.02
CA PRO A 85 -0.23 2.30 -7.23
C PRO A 85 0.12 2.00 -8.70
N LEU A 86 -0.31 2.84 -9.65
CA LEU A 86 0.13 2.77 -11.04
C LEU A 86 1.48 3.46 -11.29
N ALA A 87 1.94 4.31 -10.37
CA ALA A 87 3.18 5.06 -10.54
C ALA A 87 4.38 4.12 -10.71
N SER A 88 5.15 4.37 -11.77
CA SER A 88 6.25 3.52 -12.21
C SER A 88 7.57 4.29 -12.21
N PRO A 89 8.70 3.64 -11.84
CA PRO A 89 10.00 4.29 -11.98
C PRO A 89 10.34 4.53 -13.46
N PRO A 90 11.11 5.59 -13.79
CA PRO A 90 11.58 5.82 -15.15
C PRO A 90 12.32 4.59 -15.70
N GLY A 91 11.95 4.18 -16.93
CA GLY A 91 12.58 3.03 -17.59
C GLY A 91 12.06 1.66 -17.13
N GLU A 92 10.92 1.58 -16.46
CA GLU A 92 10.30 0.28 -16.16
C GLU A 92 10.02 -0.55 -17.42
N GLU A 93 10.42 -1.82 -17.35
CA GLU A 93 10.16 -2.81 -18.39
C GLU A 93 8.66 -3.06 -18.59
N SER A 94 8.24 -3.20 -19.85
CA SER A 94 6.84 -3.43 -20.21
C SER A 94 6.21 -4.63 -19.49
N ALA A 95 6.97 -5.71 -19.24
CA ALA A 95 6.48 -6.88 -18.53
C ALA A 95 6.10 -6.55 -17.07
N LYS A 96 6.92 -5.77 -16.37
CA LYS A 96 6.66 -5.34 -14.98
C LYS A 96 5.46 -4.40 -14.90
N ARG A 97 5.34 -3.48 -15.86
CA ARG A 97 4.18 -2.60 -15.98
C ARG A 97 2.88 -3.39 -16.19
N ASN A 98 2.88 -4.35 -17.12
CA ASN A 98 1.73 -5.20 -17.38
C ASN A 98 1.35 -6.04 -16.15
N HIS A 99 2.33 -6.58 -15.44
CA HIS A 99 2.09 -7.29 -14.19
C HIS A 99 1.44 -6.38 -13.13
N ARG A 100 1.97 -5.17 -12.92
CA ARG A 100 1.38 -4.18 -12.00
C ARG A 100 -0.07 -3.82 -12.34
N VAL A 101 -0.38 -3.62 -13.63
CA VAL A 101 -1.75 -3.40 -14.09
C VAL A 101 -2.64 -4.60 -13.77
N SER A 102 -2.16 -5.82 -13.99
CA SER A 102 -2.90 -7.05 -13.68
C SER A 102 -3.17 -7.21 -12.17
N GLU A 103 -2.20 -6.88 -11.33
CA GLU A 103 -2.36 -6.85 -9.87
C GLU A 103 -3.40 -5.81 -9.45
N MET A 104 -3.39 -4.63 -10.07
CA MET A 104 -4.40 -3.60 -9.79
C MET A 104 -5.82 -4.06 -10.13
N ILE A 105 -6.01 -4.72 -11.29
CA ILE A 105 -7.30 -5.34 -11.65
C ILE A 105 -7.74 -6.35 -10.59
N THR A 106 -6.80 -7.16 -10.09
CA THR A 106 -7.08 -8.16 -9.04
C THR A 106 -7.53 -7.50 -7.74
N VAL A 107 -6.84 -6.44 -7.31
CA VAL A 107 -7.22 -5.64 -6.12
C VAL A 107 -8.59 -5.02 -6.30
N LEU A 108 -8.87 -4.38 -7.43
CA LEU A 108 -10.16 -3.77 -7.72
C LEU A 108 -11.30 -4.80 -7.71
N ARG A 109 -11.06 -5.99 -8.28
CA ARG A 109 -12.01 -7.10 -8.26
C ARG A 109 -12.30 -7.58 -6.84
N GLN A 110 -11.28 -7.68 -6.00
CA GLN A 110 -11.42 -8.11 -4.60
C GLN A 110 -12.21 -7.08 -3.80
N VAL A 111 -11.81 -5.80 -3.83
CA VAL A 111 -12.51 -4.72 -3.12
C VAL A 111 -13.97 -4.64 -3.55
N ARG A 112 -14.23 -4.78 -4.86
CA ARG A 112 -15.60 -4.80 -5.40
C ARG A 112 -16.39 -5.99 -4.88
N SER A 113 -15.82 -7.19 -4.88
CA SER A 113 -16.50 -8.41 -4.44
C SER A 113 -16.82 -8.37 -2.95
N GLU A 114 -15.92 -7.83 -2.14
CA GLU A 114 -16.13 -7.64 -0.71
C GLU A 114 -17.21 -6.59 -0.41
N ARG A 115 -17.25 -5.47 -1.15
CA ARG A 115 -18.22 -4.38 -0.92
C ARG A 115 -19.60 -4.60 -1.55
N TYR A 116 -19.68 -5.34 -2.65
CA TYR A 116 -20.89 -5.47 -3.47
C TYR A 116 -21.19 -6.92 -3.86
N GLY A 117 -20.96 -7.86 -2.93
CA GLY A 117 -21.08 -9.31 -3.15
C GLY A 117 -22.46 -9.78 -3.65
N GLU A 118 -23.52 -9.04 -3.33
CA GLU A 118 -24.90 -9.31 -3.78
C GLU A 118 -25.12 -9.07 -5.29
N THR A 119 -24.17 -8.40 -5.95
CA THR A 119 -24.26 -8.11 -7.39
C THR A 119 -23.20 -8.93 -8.13
N SER A 120 -23.53 -9.50 -9.30
CA SER A 120 -22.60 -10.34 -10.07
C SER A 120 -22.11 -9.67 -11.36
N PHE A 121 -21.79 -8.37 -11.30
CA PHE A 121 -21.52 -7.59 -12.52
C PHE A 121 -20.09 -7.70 -13.05
N TRP A 122 -19.14 -8.34 -12.34
CA TRP A 122 -17.75 -8.45 -12.82
C TRP A 122 -17.58 -9.55 -13.87
N GLY A 123 -17.64 -9.18 -15.16
CA GLY A 123 -17.42 -10.09 -16.28
C GLY A 123 -16.20 -9.73 -17.15
N PRO A 124 -15.82 -10.60 -18.11
CA PRO A 124 -14.64 -10.42 -18.97
C PRO A 124 -14.61 -9.08 -19.73
N ARG A 125 -15.79 -8.53 -20.05
CA ARG A 125 -15.91 -7.23 -20.72
C ARG A 125 -15.44 -6.09 -19.83
N ILE A 126 -15.85 -6.07 -18.56
CA ILE A 126 -15.43 -5.02 -17.61
C ILE A 126 -13.93 -5.13 -17.38
N GLU A 127 -13.44 -6.35 -17.18
CA GLU A 127 -12.03 -6.60 -16.97
C GLU A 127 -11.18 -6.12 -18.16
N GLY A 128 -11.61 -6.42 -19.39
CA GLY A 128 -10.94 -5.94 -20.59
C GLY A 128 -10.96 -4.41 -20.76
N ILE A 129 -12.04 -3.74 -20.34
CA ILE A 129 -12.11 -2.27 -20.34
C ILE A 129 -11.14 -1.70 -19.29
N LEU A 130 -11.20 -2.19 -18.05
CA LEU A 130 -10.31 -1.74 -16.97
C LEU A 130 -8.85 -1.97 -17.33
N HIS A 131 -8.51 -3.12 -17.91
CA HIS A 131 -7.15 -3.38 -18.35
C HIS A 131 -6.67 -2.32 -19.36
N ARG A 132 -7.48 -1.97 -20.37
CA ARG A 132 -7.09 -0.96 -21.36
C ARG A 132 -6.93 0.43 -20.74
N VAL A 133 -7.84 0.80 -19.86
CA VAL A 133 -7.80 2.09 -19.12
C VAL A 133 -6.54 2.17 -18.26
N LEU A 134 -6.30 1.16 -17.43
CA LEU A 134 -5.16 1.14 -16.52
C LEU A 134 -3.83 1.01 -17.26
N SER A 135 -3.77 0.27 -18.37
CA SER A 135 -2.59 0.23 -19.25
C SER A 135 -2.30 1.61 -19.85
N LEU A 136 -3.32 2.31 -20.36
CA LEU A 136 -3.15 3.64 -20.93
C LEU A 136 -2.62 4.63 -19.87
N LEU A 137 -3.18 4.61 -18.67
CA LEU A 137 -2.69 5.44 -17.55
C LEU A 137 -1.25 5.08 -17.18
N ALA A 138 -0.92 3.80 -17.03
CA ALA A 138 0.43 3.35 -16.67
C ALA A 138 1.49 3.66 -17.75
N GLU A 139 1.10 3.81 -19.00
CA GLU A 139 1.97 4.17 -20.12
C GLU A 139 2.11 5.69 -20.31
N THR A 140 1.22 6.48 -19.74
CA THR A 140 1.17 7.93 -19.91
C THR A 140 1.95 8.61 -18.80
N PRO A 141 3.09 9.28 -19.09
CA PRO A 141 3.83 10.00 -18.07
C PRO A 141 2.98 11.07 -17.38
N GLY A 142 2.95 11.05 -16.05
CA GLY A 142 2.19 12.01 -15.24
C GLY A 142 0.70 11.67 -15.08
N ALA A 143 0.22 10.58 -15.68
CA ALA A 143 -1.12 10.09 -15.40
C ALA A 143 -1.18 9.26 -14.10
N ALA A 144 -2.32 9.25 -13.44
CA ALA A 144 -2.53 8.53 -12.18
C ALA A 144 -3.82 7.70 -12.17
N LEU A 145 -3.92 6.71 -11.27
CA LEU A 145 -5.13 5.89 -11.10
C LEU A 145 -6.40 6.72 -10.90
N GLY A 146 -6.30 7.89 -10.25
CA GLY A 146 -7.42 8.80 -10.02
C GLY A 146 -8.11 9.30 -11.29
N GLU A 147 -7.43 9.27 -12.44
CA GLU A 147 -7.99 9.69 -13.72
C GLU A 147 -8.80 8.59 -14.42
N ALA A 148 -8.79 7.35 -13.89
CA ALA A 148 -9.53 6.24 -14.48
C ALA A 148 -11.03 6.51 -14.57
N GLU A 149 -11.61 7.20 -13.58
CA GLU A 149 -13.03 7.58 -13.61
C GLU A 149 -13.33 8.54 -14.76
N LEU A 150 -12.48 9.54 -15.00
CA LEU A 150 -12.62 10.48 -16.12
C LEU A 150 -12.52 9.75 -17.46
N LEU A 151 -11.53 8.86 -17.60
CA LEU A 151 -11.33 8.09 -18.81
C LEU A 151 -12.49 7.13 -19.11
N LEU A 152 -13.15 6.60 -18.07
CA LEU A 152 -14.31 5.72 -18.20
C LEU A 152 -15.61 6.47 -18.49
N SER A 153 -15.79 7.68 -17.94
CA SER A 153 -17.04 8.44 -18.01
C SER A 153 -17.11 9.45 -19.15
N ALA A 154 -15.99 10.08 -19.48
CA ALA A 154 -15.88 11.15 -20.47
C ALA A 154 -14.48 11.14 -21.12
N PRO A 155 -14.10 10.07 -21.85
CA PRO A 155 -12.78 9.92 -22.45
C PRO A 155 -12.38 11.07 -23.38
N GLU A 156 -13.34 11.73 -24.02
CA GLU A 156 -13.12 12.90 -24.86
C GLU A 156 -12.57 14.13 -24.10
N ARG A 157 -12.72 14.14 -22.78
CA ARG A 157 -12.23 15.21 -21.89
C ARG A 157 -10.88 14.87 -21.27
N TRP A 158 -10.42 13.63 -21.42
CA TRP A 158 -9.12 13.22 -20.91
C TRP A 158 -8.02 13.63 -21.89
N GLY A 159 -7.01 14.33 -21.38
CA GLY A 159 -5.83 14.73 -22.14
C GLY A 159 -4.59 14.65 -21.26
N PRO A 160 -3.43 14.20 -21.76
CA PRO A 160 -2.23 13.92 -20.97
C PRO A 160 -1.54 15.17 -20.37
N ALA A 161 -2.22 16.32 -20.34
CA ALA A 161 -1.67 17.61 -19.96
C ALA A 161 -2.25 18.19 -18.65
N GLY A 162 -2.86 17.37 -17.79
CA GLY A 162 -3.49 17.85 -16.55
C GLY A 162 -3.29 16.91 -15.37
N GLY A 163 -2.06 16.82 -14.84
CA GLY A 163 -1.76 15.84 -13.80
C GLY A 163 -0.54 16.12 -12.94
N ALA A 164 -0.14 17.39 -12.77
CA ALA A 164 0.62 17.72 -11.57
C ALA A 164 -0.37 17.63 -10.39
N LEU A 165 -0.54 16.44 -9.82
CA LEU A 165 -0.84 16.32 -8.40
C LEU A 165 0.39 16.89 -7.67
N THR A 166 0.47 18.21 -7.59
CA THR A 166 1.41 18.90 -6.70
C THR A 166 1.13 18.43 -5.27
N PRO A 167 2.19 18.15 -4.48
CA PRO A 167 2.09 17.58 -3.15
C PRO A 167 1.28 18.44 -2.17
#